data_AF-A0A3C1UDJ1-F1
#
_entry.id   AF-A0A3C1UDJ1-F1
#
_cell.length_a   1.000
_cell.length_b   1.000
_cell.length_c   1.000
_cell.angle_alpha   90.00
_cell.angle_beta   90.00
_cell.angle_gamma   90.00
#
_symmetry.space_group_name_H-M   'P 1'
#
loop_
_entity.id
_entity.type
_entity.pdbx_description
1 polymer ?
#
loop_
_entity_poly.entity_id
_entity_poly.type
_entity_poly.pdbx_seq_one_letter_code
_entity_poly.pdbx_strand_id
1 'polypeptide(L)'
;MKANRRLLTMILASALTFGIANAKNDEYKHDNCYNYMRGLEAVQNEDNDEAIKYLKAEVEQHPNCDRAYQQLAVIYGNQGENGDALTYIDLAIKHCPKKDTYNQSYNHYVKAKIIENLGD
;
A
#
# COMPACT_ATOMS: atom_id res chain seq x y z
N MET A 1 26.04 30.29 47.98
CA MET A 1 26.56 29.54 46.81
C MET A 1 25.46 29.36 45.78
N LYS A 2 25.58 30.02 44.61
CA LYS A 2 24.73 29.82 43.44
C LYS A 2 25.29 28.65 42.64
N ALA A 3 24.50 27.61 42.41
CA ALA A 3 24.80 26.55 41.44
C ALA A 3 23.73 26.57 40.33
N ASN A 4 24.08 27.31 39.28
CA ASN A 4 23.69 27.24 37.87
C ASN A 4 22.42 26.47 37.45
N ARG A 5 21.33 27.25 37.33
CA ARG A 5 20.07 27.03 36.59
C ARG A 5 20.19 26.75 35.07
N ARG A 6 21.35 26.35 34.57
CA ARG A 6 21.60 26.17 33.12
C ARG A 6 21.65 24.71 32.63
N LEU A 7 21.45 23.74 33.53
CA LEU A 7 21.30 22.33 33.15
C LEU A 7 19.83 21.87 33.04
N LEU A 8 18.86 22.69 33.44
CA LEU A 8 17.43 22.35 33.44
C LEU A 8 16.70 22.72 32.14
N THR A 9 17.40 23.29 31.15
CA THR A 9 16.81 23.71 29.86
C THR A 9 17.19 22.81 28.68
N MET A 10 17.76 21.61 28.92
CA MET A 10 18.06 20.60 27.88
C MET A 10 17.12 19.37 27.92
N ILE A 11 15.86 19.56 28.31
CA ILE A 11 14.79 18.56 28.08
C ILE A 11 13.63 19.21 27.30
N LEU A 12 13.99 20.04 26.31
CA LEU A 12 13.01 20.75 25.47
C LEU A 12 13.30 20.60 23.96
N ALA A 13 14.11 19.62 23.56
CA ALA A 13 14.45 19.42 22.14
C ALA A 13 14.60 17.94 21.72
N SER A 14 13.75 17.05 22.23
CA SER A 14 13.73 15.65 21.74
C SER A 14 12.35 14.99 21.72
N ALA A 15 11.27 15.78 21.68
CA ALA A 15 9.90 15.26 21.48
C ALA A 15 9.32 15.57 20.09
N LEU A 16 10.17 15.96 19.14
CA LEU A 16 9.89 15.89 17.71
C LEU A 16 10.97 15.01 17.10
N THR A 17 10.64 13.74 16.80
CA THR A 17 11.21 12.86 15.74
C THR A 17 11.28 11.37 16.07
N PHE A 18 10.94 10.90 17.28
CA PHE A 18 10.82 9.45 17.54
C PHE A 18 9.38 8.95 17.43
N GLY A 19 8.83 9.14 16.23
CA GLY A 19 7.61 8.49 15.75
C GLY A 19 7.83 7.77 14.43
N ILE A 20 9.07 7.54 14.00
CA ILE A 20 9.35 6.44 13.07
C ILE A 20 9.33 5.19 13.94
N ALA A 21 8.12 4.74 14.26
CA ALA A 21 7.93 3.38 14.72
C ALA A 21 8.68 2.50 13.71
N ASN A 22 9.67 1.77 14.22
CA ASN A 22 10.32 0.71 13.48
C ASN A 22 9.22 -0.23 13.02
N ALA A 23 8.73 -0.03 11.79
CA ALA A 23 7.93 -1.01 11.08
C ALA A 23 8.90 -2.15 10.81
N LYS A 24 9.03 -3.02 11.82
CA LYS A 24 9.43 -4.39 11.57
C LYS A 24 8.47 -4.83 10.46
N ASN A 25 9.04 -5.15 9.29
CA ASN A 25 8.32 -5.85 8.23
C ASN A 25 7.95 -7.20 8.82
N ASP A 26 6.94 -7.21 9.69
CA ASP A 26 6.19 -8.38 10.02
C ASP A 26 5.60 -8.79 8.68
N GLU A 27 6.23 -9.81 8.08
CA GLU A 27 5.77 -10.49 6.89
C GLU A 27 4.26 -10.61 7.01
N TYR A 28 3.52 -9.89 6.15
CA TYR A 28 2.07 -9.86 6.17
C TYR A 28 1.59 -11.30 6.07
N LYS A 29 1.27 -11.89 7.22
CA LYS A 29 0.76 -13.25 7.29
C LYS A 29 -0.62 -13.16 6.71
N HIS A 30 -0.81 -13.82 5.58
CA HIS A 30 -2.07 -13.90 4.83
C HIS A 30 -3.17 -14.67 5.60
N ASP A 31 -3.00 -14.82 6.91
CA ASP A 31 -3.88 -15.59 7.75
C ASP A 31 -5.15 -14.75 8.00
N ASN A 32 -6.09 -14.93 7.07
CA ASN A 32 -7.49 -14.50 7.10
C ASN A 32 -7.83 -13.08 6.61
N CYS A 33 -7.42 -12.74 5.39
CA CYS A 33 -7.83 -11.53 4.66
C CYS A 33 -9.23 -11.69 4.05
N TYR A 34 -10.30 -11.63 4.88
CA TYR A 34 -11.68 -11.81 4.42
C TYR A 34 -12.02 -10.90 3.23
N ASN A 35 -11.69 -9.61 3.33
CA ASN A 35 -11.96 -8.63 2.28
C ASN A 35 -11.15 -8.93 1.02
N TYR A 36 -9.86 -9.24 1.13
CA TYR A 36 -9.08 -9.66 -0.04
C TYR A 36 -9.67 -10.89 -0.74
N MET A 37 -10.07 -11.92 0.00
CA MET A 37 -10.68 -13.13 -0.58
C MET A 37 -12.00 -12.83 -1.28
N ARG A 38 -12.88 -12.04 -0.66
CA ARG A 38 -14.14 -11.59 -1.28
C ARG A 38 -13.91 -10.73 -2.51
N GLY A 39 -12.89 -9.87 -2.47
CA GLY A 39 -12.45 -9.09 -3.61
C GLY A 39 -12.02 -9.97 -4.78
N LEU A 40 -11.22 -11.01 -4.53
CA LEU A 40 -10.80 -11.96 -5.58
C LEU A 40 -11.97 -12.80 -6.13
N GLU A 41 -12.91 -13.20 -5.29
CA GLU A 41 -14.13 -13.89 -5.72
C GLU A 41 -14.95 -13.00 -6.67
N ALA A 42 -15.12 -11.72 -6.33
CA ALA A 42 -15.80 -10.76 -7.18
C ALA A 42 -15.05 -10.51 -8.51
N VAL A 43 -13.71 -10.43 -8.49
CA VAL A 43 -12.89 -10.37 -9.72
C VAL A 43 -13.14 -11.59 -10.62
N GLN A 44 -13.21 -12.80 -10.05
CA GLN A 44 -13.49 -14.02 -10.81
C GLN A 44 -14.90 -14.02 -11.42
N ASN A 45 -15.85 -13.36 -10.76
CA ASN A 45 -17.21 -13.18 -11.24
C ASN A 45 -17.38 -11.97 -12.18
N GLU A 46 -16.29 -11.28 -12.53
CA GLU A 46 -16.28 -10.04 -13.33
C GLU A 46 -17.11 -8.90 -12.70
N ASP A 47 -17.40 -8.98 -11.40
CA ASP A 47 -18.09 -7.93 -10.64
C ASP A 47 -17.06 -6.92 -10.10
N ASN A 48 -16.70 -5.97 -10.96
CA ASN A 48 -15.70 -4.96 -10.64
C ASN A 48 -16.14 -4.05 -9.46
N ASP A 49 -17.43 -3.79 -9.30
CA ASP A 49 -17.93 -2.92 -8.23
C ASP A 49 -17.80 -3.59 -6.87
N GLU A 50 -18.21 -4.86 -6.76
CA GLU A 50 -18.04 -5.64 -5.53
C GLU A 50 -16.56 -5.90 -5.24
N ALA A 51 -15.75 -6.16 -6.27
CA ALA A 51 -14.30 -6.31 -6.14
C ALA A 51 -13.66 -5.05 -5.55
N ILE A 52 -13.92 -3.87 -6.14
CA ILE A 52 -13.40 -2.59 -5.66
C ILE A 52 -13.82 -2.34 -4.21
N LYS A 53 -15.09 -2.61 -3.86
CA LYS A 53 -15.60 -2.41 -2.49
C LYS A 53 -14.79 -3.19 -1.47
N TYR A 54 -14.60 -4.50 -1.68
CA TYR A 54 -13.85 -5.30 -0.72
C TYR A 54 -12.36 -5.01 -0.75
N LEU A 55 -11.76 -4.81 -1.92
CA LEU A 55 -10.33 -4.50 -2.02
C LEU A 55 -9.99 -3.14 -1.39
N LYS A 56 -10.88 -2.13 -1.50
CA LYS A 56 -10.75 -0.87 -0.75
C LYS A 56 -10.82 -1.08 0.75
N ALA A 57 -11.79 -1.87 1.23
CA ALA A 57 -11.89 -2.21 2.64
C ALA A 57 -10.65 -2.98 3.16
N GLU A 58 -10.05 -3.83 2.32
CA GLU A 58 -8.80 -4.52 2.64
C GLU A 58 -7.65 -3.52 2.84
N VAL A 59 -7.43 -2.59 1.91
CA VAL A 59 -6.31 -1.64 2.03
C VAL A 59 -6.50 -0.61 3.14
N GLU A 60 -7.74 -0.34 3.54
CA GLU A 60 -8.04 0.48 4.73
C GLU A 60 -7.66 -0.25 6.04
N GLN A 61 -7.95 -1.54 6.14
CA GLN A 61 -7.66 -2.35 7.35
C GLN A 61 -6.22 -2.86 7.39
N HIS A 62 -5.66 -3.13 6.22
CA HIS A 62 -4.34 -3.72 5.99
C HIS A 62 -3.58 -2.86 4.97
N PRO A 63 -3.10 -1.67 5.35
CA PRO A 63 -2.47 -0.71 4.44
C PRO A 63 -1.13 -1.19 3.87
N ASN A 64 -0.61 -2.34 4.31
CA ASN A 64 0.58 -2.99 3.77
C ASN A 64 0.26 -4.18 2.83
N CYS A 65 -1.01 -4.45 2.52
CA CYS A 65 -1.41 -5.51 1.58
C CYS A 65 -1.16 -5.06 0.13
N ASP A 66 0.05 -5.32 -0.38
CA ASP A 66 0.49 -4.98 -1.73
C ASP A 66 -0.39 -5.60 -2.82
N ARG A 67 -0.84 -6.84 -2.60
CA ARG A 67 -1.70 -7.56 -3.55
C ARG A 67 -3.08 -6.93 -3.71
N ALA A 68 -3.66 -6.37 -2.66
CA ALA A 68 -4.94 -5.68 -2.77
C ALA A 68 -4.82 -4.40 -3.60
N TYR A 69 -3.74 -3.63 -3.41
CA TYR A 69 -3.43 -2.48 -4.26
C TYR A 69 -3.19 -2.89 -5.72
N GLN A 70 -2.48 -4.00 -5.96
CA GLN A 70 -2.26 -4.52 -7.31
C GLN A 70 -3.58 -4.85 -8.02
N GLN A 71 -4.50 -5.54 -7.35
CA GLN A 71 -5.81 -5.87 -7.92
C GLN A 71 -6.63 -4.61 -8.24
N LEU A 72 -6.65 -3.62 -7.34
CA LEU A 72 -7.28 -2.32 -7.59
C LEU A 72 -6.68 -1.65 -8.84
N ALA A 73 -5.35 -1.63 -8.96
CA ALA A 73 -4.69 -1.03 -10.10
C ALA A 73 -5.07 -1.69 -11.44
N VAL A 74 -5.17 -3.03 -11.46
CA VAL A 74 -5.60 -3.77 -12.65
C VAL A 74 -7.06 -3.44 -13.02
N ILE A 75 -7.96 -3.42 -12.04
CA ILE A 75 -9.38 -3.11 -12.28
C ILE A 75 -9.53 -1.69 -12.85
N TYR A 76 -8.96 -0.68 -12.18
CA TYR A 76 -9.04 0.71 -12.65
C TYR A 76 -8.36 0.90 -14.01
N GLY A 77 -7.22 0.23 -14.25
CA GLY A 77 -6.55 0.27 -15.55
C GLY A 77 -7.40 -0.29 -16.68
N ASN A 78 -8.14 -1.38 -16.42
CA ASN A 78 -9.07 -1.96 -17.39
C ASN A 78 -10.31 -1.08 -17.64
N GLN A 79 -10.69 -0.27 -16.67
CA GLN A 79 -11.76 0.73 -16.80
C GLN A 79 -11.31 2.03 -17.49
N GLY A 80 -10.02 2.18 -17.78
CA GLY A 80 -9.44 3.41 -18.34
C GLY A 80 -9.25 4.53 -17.31
N GLU A 81 -9.48 4.25 -16.02
CA GLU A 81 -9.25 5.17 -14.90
C GLU A 81 -7.76 5.21 -14.53
N ASN A 82 -6.93 5.58 -15.51
CA ASN A 82 -5.47 5.44 -15.44
C ASN A 82 -4.83 6.23 -14.28
N GLY A 83 -5.43 7.33 -13.82
CA GLY A 83 -4.94 8.11 -12.69
C GLY A 83 -5.03 7.35 -11.35
N ASP A 84 -6.18 6.72 -11.10
CA ASP A 84 -6.39 5.87 -9.93
C ASP A 84 -5.55 4.60 -10.05
N ALA A 85 -5.49 4.00 -11.24
CA ALA A 85 -4.67 2.83 -11.51
C ALA A 85 -3.18 3.07 -11.20
N LEU A 86 -2.62 4.21 -11.64
CA LEU A 86 -1.25 4.62 -11.32
C LEU A 86 -1.03 4.83 -9.83
N THR A 87 -2.00 5.45 -9.15
CA THR A 87 -1.92 5.66 -7.70
C THR A 87 -1.83 4.32 -6.96
N TYR A 88 -2.70 3.36 -7.31
CA TYR A 88 -2.72 2.07 -6.64
C TYR A 88 -1.50 1.20 -6.99
N ILE A 89 -1.02 1.20 -8.25
CA ILE A 89 0.16 0.38 -8.58
C ILE A 89 1.43 0.89 -7.89
N ASP A 90 1.54 2.20 -7.67
CA ASP A 90 2.66 2.78 -6.91
C ASP A 90 2.62 2.39 -5.43
N LEU A 91 1.43 2.29 -4.84
CA LEU A 91 1.25 1.74 -3.50
C LEU A 91 1.60 0.25 -3.45
N ALA A 92 1.19 -0.54 -4.44
CA ALA A 92 1.56 -1.95 -4.54
C ALA A 92 3.08 -2.14 -4.57
N ILE A 93 3.79 -1.40 -5.43
CA ILE A 93 5.27 -1.44 -5.52
C ILE A 93 5.92 -1.04 -4.19
N LYS A 94 5.42 0.03 -3.56
CA LYS A 94 5.94 0.55 -2.28
C LYS A 94 5.82 -0.47 -1.15
N HIS A 95 4.70 -1.19 -1.08
CA HIS A 95 4.40 -2.12 0.00
C HIS A 95 4.87 -3.55 -0.29
N CYS A 96 5.19 -3.88 -1.54
CA CYS A 96 5.65 -5.21 -1.93
C CYS A 96 7.03 -5.53 -1.30
N PRO A 97 7.19 -6.66 -0.59
CA PRO A 97 8.47 -7.05 -0.04
C PRO A 97 9.55 -7.16 -1.11
N LYS A 98 10.72 -6.52 -0.92
CA LYS A 98 11.82 -6.56 -1.90
C LYS A 98 12.31 -7.98 -2.26
N LYS A 99 12.11 -8.94 -1.36
CA LYS A 99 12.44 -10.37 -1.57
C LYS A 99 11.48 -11.07 -2.53
N ASP A 100 10.27 -10.54 -2.71
CA ASP A 100 9.25 -11.06 -3.62
C ASP A 100 9.47 -10.48 -5.02
N THR A 101 10.54 -10.94 -5.67
CA THR A 101 10.97 -10.43 -6.97
C THR A 101 9.95 -10.68 -8.08
N TYR A 102 9.13 -11.71 -7.94
CA TYR A 102 8.05 -12.01 -8.87
C TYR A 102 6.97 -10.93 -8.83
N ASN A 103 6.40 -10.65 -7.64
CA ASN A 103 5.37 -9.63 -7.51
C ASN A 103 5.89 -8.22 -7.82
N GLN A 104 7.15 -7.92 -7.47
CA GLN A 104 7.80 -6.67 -7.89
C GLN A 104 7.83 -6.54 -9.42
N SER A 105 8.28 -7.59 -10.13
CA SER A 105 8.34 -7.58 -11.59
C SER A 105 6.96 -7.44 -12.22
N TYR A 106 5.96 -8.15 -11.69
CA TYR A 106 4.59 -8.07 -12.18
C TYR A 106 3.96 -6.70 -11.92
N ASN A 107 4.19 -6.09 -10.75
CA ASN A 107 3.72 -4.73 -10.47
C ASN A 107 4.29 -3.69 -11.46
N HIS A 108 5.59 -3.81 -11.80
CA HIS A 108 6.20 -2.95 -12.80
C HIS A 108 5.62 -3.18 -14.20
N TYR A 109 5.32 -4.43 -14.56
CA TYR A 109 4.63 -4.76 -15.81
C TYR A 109 3.24 -4.10 -15.87
N VAL A 110 2.43 -4.22 -14.82
CA VAL A 110 1.11 -3.58 -14.75
C VAL A 110 1.23 -2.07 -14.88
N LYS A 111 2.20 -1.44 -14.19
CA LYS A 111 2.45 0.00 -14.31
C LYS A 111 2.79 0.40 -15.76
N ALA A 112 3.63 -0.38 -16.44
CA ALA A 112 3.96 -0.13 -17.84
C ALA A 112 2.71 -0.20 -18.74
N LYS A 113 1.86 -1.22 -18.56
CA LYS A 113 0.59 -1.35 -19.29
C LYS A 113 -0.34 -0.14 -19.09
N ILE A 114 -0.45 0.36 -17.86
CA ILE A 114 -1.27 1.55 -17.55
C ILE A 114 -0.70 2.79 -18.26
N ILE A 115 0.64 2.94 -18.32
CA ILE A 115 1.29 4.07 -18.99
C ILE A 115 1.12 3.98 -20.51
N GLU A 116 1.19 2.79 -21.10
CA GLU A 116 0.89 2.59 -22.53
C GLU A 116 -0.52 3.07 -22.85
N ASN A 117 -1.51 2.71 -22.02
CA ASN A 117 -2.91 3.13 -22.17
C ASN A 117 -3.12 4.66 -22.00
N LEU A 118 -2.13 5.42 -21.52
CA LEU A 118 -2.20 6.89 -21.44
C LEU A 118 -1.69 7.59 -22.71
N GLY A 119 -0.94 6.86 -23.56
CA GLY A 119 -0.36 7.39 -24.78
C GLY A 119 -1.25 7.26 -26.02
N ASP A 120 -2.33 6.49 -25.92
CA ASP A 120 -3.37 6.30 -26.95
C ASP A 120 -4.52 7.32 -26.79
#